data_AF-A0A2D8YUM0-F1
#
_entry.id   AF-A0A2D8YUM0-F1
#
_cell.length_a   1.000
_cell.length_b   1.000
_cell.length_c   1.000
_cell.angle_alpha   90.00
_cell.angle_beta   90.00
_cell.angle_gamma   90.00
#
_symmetry.space_group_name_H-M   'P 1'
#
loop_
_entity.id
_entity.type
_entity.pdbx_description
1 polymer ?
#
loop_
_entity_poly.entity_id
_entity_poly.type
_entity_poly.pdbx_seq_one_letter_code
_entity_poly.pdbx_strand_id
1 'polypeptide(L)' 'MFTPFRLNKPVGEAFNMDLDDAFNTKKALVDLGLLEVPEYGLTEFSDRPMLDAVKAIQRAQGLKVDGKMVPEGDQYF' A
#
# COMPACT_ATOMS: atom_id res chain seq x y z
N MET A 1 13.75 -4.83 -7.01
CA MET A 1 13.14 -5.97 -7.74
C MET A 1 11.86 -6.26 -7.02
N PHE A 2 10.72 -6.16 -7.71
CA PHE A 2 9.42 -6.39 -7.07
C PHE A 2 9.35 -7.79 -6.48
N THR A 3 9.07 -7.86 -5.17
CA THR A 3 8.79 -9.10 -4.46
C THR A 3 7.30 -9.13 -4.10
N PRO A 4 6.51 -10.06 -4.64
CA PRO A 4 5.11 -10.18 -4.28
C PRO A 4 4.96 -10.56 -2.80
N PHE A 5 3.92 -10.04 -2.17
CA PHE A 5 3.58 -10.31 -0.77
C PHE A 5 2.06 -10.39 -0.61
N ARG A 6 1.62 -10.95 0.51
CA ARG A 6 0.20 -11.01 0.90
C ARG A 6 -0.03 -10.12 2.10
N LEU A 7 -1.21 -9.50 2.15
CA LEU A 7 -1.61 -8.70 3.30
C LEU A 7 -2.11 -9.58 4.43
N ASN A 8 -1.73 -9.23 5.66
CA ASN A 8 -2.29 -9.79 6.89
C ASN A 8 -3.56 -9.05 7.32
N LYS A 9 -3.64 -7.74 7.05
CA LYS A 9 -4.76 -6.86 7.39
C LYS A 9 -5.01 -5.83 6.26
N PRO A 10 -6.18 -5.19 6.23
CA PRO A 10 -6.43 -4.09 5.30
C PRO A 10 -5.44 -2.92 5.49
N VAL A 11 -4.93 -2.42 4.37
CA VAL A 11 -4.15 -1.17 4.29
C VAL A 11 -5.09 -0.05 3.82
N GLY A 12 -5.07 1.11 4.46
CA GLY A 12 -5.86 2.27 4.02
C GLY A 12 -6.02 3.34 5.10
N GLU A 13 -6.71 4.42 4.77
CA GLU A 13 -6.97 5.52 5.72
C GLU A 13 -7.84 5.03 6.90
N ALA A 14 -7.43 5.35 8.13
CA ALA A 14 -8.12 5.03 9.40
C ALA A 14 -8.16 3.53 9.82
N PHE A 15 -7.27 2.68 9.29
CA PHE A 15 -7.11 1.31 9.78
C PHE A 15 -5.98 1.18 10.81
N ASN A 16 -6.15 0.27 11.77
CA ASN A 16 -5.05 -0.22 12.59
C ASN A 16 -4.26 -1.26 11.75
N MET A 17 -3.48 -0.73 10.80
CA MET A 17 -2.74 -1.50 9.81
C MET A 17 -1.72 -2.41 10.48
N ASP A 18 -1.43 -3.52 9.83
CA ASP A 18 -0.27 -4.32 10.16
C ASP A 18 1.01 -3.58 9.70
N LEU A 19 2.03 -3.57 10.54
CA LEU A 19 3.26 -2.81 10.29
C LEU A 19 4.05 -3.39 9.11
N ASP A 20 4.06 -4.72 8.97
CA ASP A 20 4.72 -5.39 7.85
C ASP A 20 3.96 -5.14 6.55
N ASP A 21 2.63 -5.10 6.59
CA ASP A 21 1.82 -4.77 5.41
C ASP A 21 2.09 -3.34 4.90
N ALA A 22 2.16 -2.37 5.81
CA ALA A 22 2.49 -0.99 5.46
C ALA A 22 3.91 -0.88 4.89
N PHE A 23 4.89 -1.52 5.53
CA PHE A 23 6.28 -1.50 5.06
C PHE A 23 6.44 -2.18 3.69
N ASN A 24 5.87 -3.37 3.52
CA ASN A 24 5.95 -4.11 2.26
C ASN A 24 5.21 -3.40 1.12
N THR A 25 4.10 -2.72 1.43
CA THR A 25 3.41 -1.86 0.46
C THR A 25 4.33 -0.75 -0.03
N LYS A 26 4.99 -0.01 0.88
CA LYS A 26 5.93 1.04 0.47
C LYS A 26 7.08 0.49 -0.35
N LYS A 27 7.67 -0.63 0.06
CA LYS A 27 8.77 -1.27 -0.66
C LYS A 27 8.35 -1.65 -2.09
N ALA A 28 7.18 -2.25 -2.25
CA ALA A 28 6.63 -2.58 -3.56
C ALA A 28 6.39 -1.33 -4.42
N LEU A 29 5.86 -0.25 -3.84
CA LEU A 29 5.65 1.01 -4.56
C LEU A 29 6.97 1.62 -5.04
N VAL A 30 8.02 1.60 -4.20
CA VAL A 30 9.37 2.04 -4.59
C VAL A 30 9.95 1.17 -5.69
N ASP A 31 9.83 -0.16 -5.57
CA ASP A 31 10.30 -1.11 -6.60
C ASP A 31 9.61 -0.90 -7.96
N LEU A 32 8.38 -0.40 -7.95
CA LEU A 32 7.60 -0.04 -9.15
C LEU A 32 7.85 1.39 -9.64
N GLY A 33 8.65 2.19 -8.92
CA GLY A 33 8.90 3.60 -9.23
C GLY A 33 7.72 4.53 -8.96
N LEU A 34 6.79 4.12 -8.10
CA LEU A 34 5.53 4.83 -7.79
C LEU A 34 5.59 5.60 -6.47
N LEU A 35 6.65 5.41 -5.69
CA LEU A 35 6.90 6.11 -4.43
C LEU A 35 8.38 6.49 -4.37
N GLU A 36 8.66 7.75 -4.04
CA GLU A 36 10.02 8.20 -3.74
C GLU A 36 10.37 7.84 -2.30
N VAL A 37 11.61 7.38 -2.08
CA VAL A 37 12.11 7.08 -0.75
C VAL A 37 12.44 8.40 -0.04
N PRO A 38 11.81 8.71 1.11
CA PRO A 38 12.14 9.90 1.87
C PRO A 38 13.60 9.88 2.36
N GLU A 39 14.18 11.04 2.66
CA GLU A 39 15.57 11.13 3.16
C GLU A 39 15.80 10.31 4.44
N TYR A 40 14.78 10.19 5.29
CA TYR A 40 14.83 9.38 6.52
C TYR A 40 14.59 7.88 6.28
N GLY A 41 14.42 7.45 5.02
CA GLY A 41 14.16 6.07 4.63
C GLY A 41 12.68 5.66 4.72
N LEU A 42 12.42 4.38 4.42
CA LEU A 42 11.10 3.79 4.57
C LEU A 42 10.85 3.40 6.03
N THR A 43 9.67 3.72 6.52
CA THR A 43 9.18 3.34 7.85
C THR A 43 7.93 2.47 7.73
N GLU A 44 7.66 1.69 8.77
CA GLU A 44 6.50 0.81 8.92
C GLU A 44 5.17 1.55 9.16
N PHE A 45 5.20 2.87 9.36
CA PHE A 45 4.00 3.65 9.59
C PHE A 45 3.38 4.09 8.26
N SER A 46 2.06 3.92 8.11
CA SER A 46 1.38 4.44 6.92
C SER A 46 1.55 5.96 6.82
N ASP A 47 1.76 6.45 5.61
CA ASP A 47 1.80 7.86 5.33
C ASP A 47 0.95 8.21 4.11
N ARG A 48 0.73 9.51 3.93
CA ARG A 48 -0.08 10.02 2.83
C ARG A 48 0.51 9.70 1.45
N PRO A 49 1.82 9.83 1.20
CA PRO A 49 2.43 9.42 -0.07
C PRO A 49 2.16 7.96 -0.44
N MET A 50 2.25 7.03 0.51
CA MET A 50 1.90 5.62 0.29
C MET A 50 0.45 5.48 -0.18
N LEU A 51 -0.50 6.08 0.53
CA LEU A 51 -1.93 5.99 0.19
C LEU A 51 -2.26 6.65 -1.16
N ASP A 52 -1.59 7.75 -1.50
CA ASP A 52 -1.77 8.43 -2.78
C ASP A 52 -1.22 7.60 -3.94
N ALA A 53 -0.10 6.90 -3.75
CA ALA A 53 0.43 5.96 -4.73
C ALA A 53 -0.48 4.73 -4.94
N VAL A 54 -1.08 4.19 -3.86
CA VAL A 54 -2.11 3.15 -3.97
C VAL A 54 -3.30 3.63 -4.80
N LYS A 55 -3.81 4.84 -4.53
CA LYS A 55 -4.90 5.45 -5.31
C LYS A 55 -4.52 5.63 -6.78
N ALA A 56 -3.27 5.98 -7.07
CA ALA A 56 -2.78 6.11 -8.45
C ALA A 56 -2.83 4.76 -9.19
N ILE A 57 -2.42 3.66 -8.55
CA ILE A 57 -2.53 2.30 -9.11
C ILE A 57 -3.99 1.95 -9.36
N GLN A 58 -4.85 2.14 -8.35
CA GLN A 58 -6.28 1.86 -8.48
C GLN A 58 -6.87 2.60 -9.69
N ARG A 59 -6.52 3.88 -9.87
CA ARG A 59 -6.98 4.71 -10.99
C ARG A 59 -6.46 4.21 -12.33
N ALA A 60 -5.18 3.83 -12.41
CA ALA A 60 -4.56 3.30 -13.62
C ALA A 60 -5.15 1.94 -14.04
N GLN A 61 -5.62 1.14 -13.08
CA GLN A 61 -6.20 -0.19 -13.31
C GLN A 61 -7.74 -0.17 -13.42
N GLY A 62 -8.39 0.99 -13.31
CA GLY A 62 -9.86 1.09 -13.35
C GLY A 62 -10.56 0.50 -12.12
N LEU A 63 -9.85 0.38 -11.00
CA LEU A 63 -10.41 -0.06 -9.72
C LEU A 63 -11.10 1.11 -9.00
N LYS A 64 -11.87 0.78 -7.95
CA LYS A 64 -12.41 1.78 -7.03
C LYS A 64 -11.25 2.54 -6.36
N VAL A 65 -11.25 3.87 -6.48
CA VAL A 65 -10.19 4.74 -5.97
C VAL A 65 -10.48 5.15 -4.52
N ASP A 66 -10.27 4.24 -3.57
CA ASP A 66 -10.47 4.47 -2.14
C ASP A 66 -9.18 4.38 -1.31
N GLY A 67 -8.05 4.10 -1.95
CA GLY A 67 -6.75 3.95 -1.28
C GLY A 67 -6.69 2.77 -0.33
N LYS A 68 -7.60 1.79 -0.49
CA LYS A 68 -7.64 0.58 0.33
C LYS A 68 -7.09 -0.60 -0.44
N MET A 69 -6.26 -1.40 0.24
CA MET A 69 -5.88 -2.73 -0.20
C MET A 69 -6.39 -3.73 0.84
N VAL A 70 -7.01 -4.81 0.39
CA VAL A 70 -7.58 -5.84 1.27
C VAL A 70 -6.87 -7.18 1.06
N PRO A 71 -6.74 -8.00 2.11
CA PRO A 71 -6.20 -9.35 1.95
C PRO A 71 -6.94 -10.16 0.89
N GLU A 72 -6.21 -11.02 0.18
CA GLU A 72 -6.82 -11.96 -0.76
C GLU A 72 -7.80 -12.87 -0.01
N GLY A 73 -9.02 -13.02 -0.55
CA GLY A 73 -10.07 -13.85 0.07
C GLY A 73 -10.93 -13.12 1.10
N ASP A 74 -10.49 -11.97 1.63
CA ASP A 74 -11.31 -11.11 2.49
C ASP A 74 -12.23 -10.24 1.64
N GLN A 75 -13.33 -10.85 1.21
CA GLN A 75 -14.45 -10.16 0.59
C GLN A 75 -15.44 -9.82 1.71
N TYR A 76 -15.20 -8.73 2.43
CA TYR A 76 -16.27 -8.15 3.25
C TYR A 76 -17.28 -7.53 2.27
N PHE A 77 -18.31 -8.33 1.94
CA PHE A 77 -19.53 -7.94 1.23
C PHE A 77 -20.43 -7.05 2.09
#